data_AF-A0A2U1QD98-F1
#
_entry.id   AF-A0A2U1QD98-F1
#
_cell.length_a   1.000
_cell.length_b   1.000
_cell.length_c   1.000
_cell.angle_alpha   90.00
_cell.angle_beta   90.00
_cell.angle_gamma   90.00
#
_symmetry.space_group_name_H-M   'P 1'
#
loop_
_entity.id
_entity.type
_entity.pdbx_description
1 polymer ?
#
loop_
_entity_poly.entity_id
_entity_poly.type
_entity_poly.pdbx_seq_one_letter_code
_entity_poly.pdbx_strand_id
1 'polypeptide(L)'
;MTIMSNVHKFIGQILFSPTPGAQLVAKINDTTNYYEILGVGRKSSVEEIKNAYKRVSFKVHPNNNNARGAKKAYKKVDEALCCLIDEGSRRCYDKRCEIRECEKRTRMHESCITLVTILVIMGGIWYIIEPILRIERVSSTDFKCCR
;
A
#
# COMPACT_ATOMS: atom_id res chain seq x y z
N MET A 1 28.68 -2.56 29.49
CA MET A 1 29.11 -1.98 28.19
C MET A 1 27.91 -1.87 27.22
N THR A 2 26.86 -1.11 27.56
CA THR A 2 25.63 -1.02 26.73
C THR A 2 25.15 0.43 26.55
N ILE A 3 25.79 1.38 27.24
CA ILE A 3 25.42 2.80 27.18
C ILE A 3 25.99 3.46 25.91
N MET A 4 27.16 3.02 25.42
CA MET A 4 27.77 3.58 24.19
C MET A 4 27.07 3.13 22.89
N SER A 5 26.41 1.97 22.86
CA SER A 5 25.67 1.52 21.66
C SER A 5 24.38 2.32 21.45
N ASN A 6 23.73 2.71 22.54
CA ASN A 6 22.52 3.53 22.48
C ASN A 6 22.84 4.99 22.18
N VAL A 7 23.97 5.51 22.66
CA VAL A 7 24.43 6.87 22.32
C VAL A 7 24.72 7.00 20.83
N HIS A 8 25.35 6.01 20.18
CA HIS A 8 25.56 6.04 18.73
C HIS A 8 24.23 6.00 17.93
N LYS A 9 23.24 5.25 18.43
CA LYS A 9 21.89 5.17 17.82
C LYS A 9 21.06 6.44 18.04
N PHE A 10 21.21 7.08 19.19
CA PHE A 10 20.49 8.31 19.57
C PHE A 10 21.11 9.57 18.94
N ILE A 11 22.45 9.65 18.88
CA ILE A 11 23.18 10.71 18.17
C ILE A 11 22.89 10.66 16.67
N GLY A 12 22.79 9.46 16.09
CA GLY A 12 22.36 9.29 14.70
C GLY A 12 20.96 9.81 14.40
N GLN A 13 20.07 9.94 15.39
CA GLN A 13 18.72 10.47 15.24
C GLN A 13 18.68 12.01 15.41
N ILE A 14 19.59 12.58 16.21
CA ILE A 14 19.68 14.02 16.46
C ILE A 14 20.44 14.76 15.35
N LEU A 15 21.43 14.12 14.71
CA LEU A 15 22.21 14.72 13.60
C LEU A 15 21.60 14.50 12.20
N PHE A 16 20.52 13.74 12.08
CA PHE A 16 19.88 13.41 10.81
C PHE A 16 18.49 14.04 10.75
N SER A 17 18.38 15.35 10.96
CA SER A 17 17.18 16.06 10.55
C SER A 17 17.03 15.85 9.04
N PRO A 18 16.00 15.14 8.55
CA PRO A 18 15.87 14.86 7.14
C PRO A 18 15.74 16.21 6.44
N THR A 19 16.70 16.52 5.57
CA THR A 19 16.69 17.76 4.80
C THR A 19 15.32 17.90 4.12
N PRO A 20 14.79 19.12 3.93
CA PRO A 20 13.48 19.31 3.30
C PRO A 20 13.36 18.60 1.95
N GLY A 21 14.47 18.47 1.22
CA GLY A 21 14.56 17.68 -0.01
C GLY A 21 14.42 16.17 0.22
N ALA A 22 15.03 15.60 1.26
CA ALA A 22 14.92 14.17 1.58
C ALA A 22 13.49 13.78 1.99
N GLN A 23 12.78 14.65 2.72
CA GLN A 23 11.37 14.44 3.07
C GLN A 23 10.48 14.40 1.82
N LEU A 24 10.74 15.28 0.85
CA LEU A 24 10.00 15.30 -0.41
C LEU A 24 10.23 14.02 -1.23
N VAL A 25 11.45 13.50 -1.27
CA VAL A 25 11.79 12.23 -1.95
C VAL A 25 11.04 11.05 -1.33
N ALA A 26 10.97 10.99 0.00
CA ALA A 26 10.19 9.97 0.70
C ALA A 26 8.70 10.06 0.34
N LYS A 27 8.12 11.27 0.41
CA LYS A 27 6.72 11.51 0.06
C LYS A 27 6.37 11.10 -1.38
N ILE A 28 7.22 11.44 -2.35
CA ILE A 28 7.03 11.06 -3.77
C ILE A 28 7.13 9.54 -3.96
N ASN A 29 7.99 8.87 -3.19
CA ASN A 29 8.12 7.42 -3.26
C ASN A 29 6.89 6.68 -2.68
N ASP A 30 6.23 7.24 -1.67
CA ASP A 30 5.03 6.65 -1.06
C ASP A 30 3.76 6.96 -1.85
N THR A 31 3.72 8.11 -2.52
CA THR A 31 2.55 8.56 -3.28
C THR A 31 2.44 7.87 -4.65
N THR A 32 1.20 7.52 -5.04
CA THR A 32 0.88 6.94 -6.36
C THR A 32 0.16 7.90 -7.30
N ASN A 33 -0.32 9.04 -6.79
CA ASN A 33 -1.05 10.05 -7.54
C ASN A 33 -0.10 11.05 -8.23
N TYR A 34 -0.16 11.16 -9.56
CA TYR A 34 0.71 12.05 -10.33
C TYR A 34 0.46 13.54 -10.05
N TYR A 35 -0.80 13.92 -9.81
CA TYR A 35 -1.18 15.28 -9.40
C TYR A 35 -0.53 15.69 -8.07
N GLU A 36 -0.49 14.77 -7.11
CA GLU A 36 0.08 15.02 -5.78
C GLU A 36 1.61 15.03 -5.80
N ILE A 37 2.22 14.19 -6.65
CA ILE A 37 3.69 14.19 -6.87
C ILE A 37 4.17 15.54 -7.40
N LEU A 38 3.42 16.16 -8.32
CA LEU A 38 3.73 17.48 -8.86
C LEU A 38 3.22 18.63 -7.97
N GLY A 39 2.32 18.35 -7.03
CA GLY A 39 1.70 19.36 -6.16
C GLY A 39 0.72 20.27 -6.90
N VAL A 40 -0.02 19.72 -7.86
CA VAL A 40 -0.97 20.46 -8.71
C VAL A 40 -2.38 19.88 -8.57
N GLY A 41 -3.40 20.70 -8.80
CA GLY A 41 -4.79 20.25 -8.80
C GLY A 41 -5.16 19.47 -10.07
N ARG A 42 -6.24 18.68 -10.01
CA ARG A 42 -6.78 17.96 -11.18
C ARG A 42 -7.29 18.88 -12.29
N LYS A 43 -7.51 20.16 -12.02
CA LYS A 43 -7.97 21.19 -12.97
C LYS A 43 -6.85 22.09 -13.49
N SER A 44 -5.59 21.78 -13.16
CA SER A 44 -4.44 22.62 -13.54
C SER A 44 -4.19 22.58 -15.04
N SER A 45 -3.72 23.72 -15.57
CA SER A 45 -3.35 23.84 -16.99
C SER A 45 -2.00 23.16 -17.28
N VAL A 46 -1.71 22.91 -18.56
CA VAL A 46 -0.45 22.28 -18.97
C VAL A 46 0.76 23.15 -18.62
N GLU A 47 0.61 24.47 -18.67
CA GLU A 47 1.64 25.45 -18.29
C GLU A 47 1.95 25.36 -16.79
N GLU A 48 0.93 25.27 -15.95
CA GLU A 48 1.08 25.11 -14.50
C GLU A 48 1.78 23.79 -14.14
N ILE A 49 1.43 22.71 -14.83
CA ILE A 49 2.04 21.38 -14.68
C ILE A 49 3.53 21.43 -15.03
N LYS A 50 3.90 22.08 -16.15
CA LYS A 50 5.31 22.26 -16.56
C LYS A 50 6.09 23.12 -15.56
N ASN A 51 5.48 24.17 -15.03
CA ASN A 51 6.10 25.03 -14.03
C ASN A 51 6.29 24.29 -12.69
N ALA A 52 5.31 23.49 -12.28
CA ALA A 52 5.41 22.67 -11.08
C ALA A 52 6.51 21.60 -11.19
N TYR A 53 6.60 20.93 -12.34
CA TYR A 53 7.66 19.98 -12.64
C TYR A 53 9.05 20.61 -12.47
N LYS A 54 9.31 21.79 -13.05
CA LYS A 54 10.60 22.49 -12.90
C LYS A 54 10.98 22.70 -11.43
N ARG A 55 10.01 23.09 -10.59
CA ARG A 55 10.24 23.30 -9.14
C ARG A 55 10.54 22.00 -8.40
N VAL A 56 9.85 20.91 -8.74
CA VAL A 56 10.01 19.61 -8.07
C VAL A 56 11.31 18.94 -8.53
N SER A 57 11.61 18.95 -9.83
CA SER A 57 12.82 18.35 -10.39
C SER A 57 14.09 18.98 -9.84
N PHE A 58 14.11 20.29 -9.63
CA PHE A 58 15.24 20.96 -8.98
C PHE A 58 15.49 20.48 -7.54
N LYS A 59 14.42 20.22 -6.78
CA LYS A 59 14.50 19.74 -5.38
C LYS A 59 14.87 18.25 -5.26
N VAL A 60 14.49 17.46 -6.27
CA VAL A 60 14.66 15.99 -6.28
C VAL A 60 15.88 15.57 -7.11
N HIS A 61 16.56 16.51 -7.76
CA HIS A 61 17.66 16.20 -8.67
C HIS A 61 18.75 15.34 -7.99
N PRO A 62 19.17 14.21 -8.61
CA PRO A 62 20.07 13.24 -7.98
C PRO A 62 21.46 13.82 -7.67
N ASN A 63 21.86 14.91 -8.32
CA ASN A 63 23.14 15.59 -8.02
C ASN A 63 23.10 16.42 -6.73
N ASN A 64 21.93 16.95 -6.34
CA ASN A 64 21.81 17.84 -5.18
C ASN A 64 21.27 17.12 -3.94
N ASN A 65 20.62 15.97 -4.13
CA ASN A 65 19.96 15.24 -3.06
C ASN A 65 20.30 13.75 -3.13
N ASN A 66 21.33 13.34 -2.37
CA ASN A 66 21.80 11.96 -2.27
C ASN A 66 20.93 11.08 -1.34
N ALA A 67 19.66 11.45 -1.13
CA ALA A 67 18.74 10.67 -0.31
C ALA A 67 18.48 9.29 -0.94
N ARG A 68 18.30 8.28 -0.09
CA ARG A 68 18.03 6.90 -0.51
C ARG A 68 16.72 6.86 -1.29
N GLY A 69 16.80 6.66 -2.61
CA GLY A 69 15.64 6.62 -3.50
C GLY A 69 15.35 7.91 -4.27
N ALA A 70 16.26 8.89 -4.29
CA ALA A 70 16.12 10.11 -5.12
C ALA A 70 15.94 9.78 -6.62
N LYS A 71 16.73 8.83 -7.15
CA LYS A 71 16.60 8.35 -8.55
C LYS A 71 15.21 7.78 -8.86
N LYS A 72 14.62 7.06 -7.90
CA LYS A 72 13.26 6.47 -8.04
C LYS A 72 12.20 7.57 -8.02
N ALA A 73 12.32 8.52 -7.11
CA ALA A 73 11.41 9.67 -7.02
C ALA A 73 11.48 10.53 -8.29
N TYR A 74 12.68 10.81 -8.80
CA TYR A 74 12.88 11.57 -10.03
C TYR A 74 12.20 10.89 -11.23
N LYS A 75 12.39 9.57 -11.39
CA LYS A 75 11.72 8.79 -12.44
C LYS A 75 10.20 8.90 -12.37
N LYS A 76 9.62 8.84 -11.17
CA LYS A 76 8.17 9.02 -10.99
C LYS A 76 7.67 10.42 -11.38
N VAL A 77 8.47 11.45 -11.10
CA VAL A 77 8.16 12.84 -11.47
C VAL A 77 8.16 13.01 -12.99
N ASP A 78 9.12 12.38 -13.69
CA ASP A 78 9.18 12.37 -15.16
C ASP A 78 7.99 11.63 -15.76
N GLU A 79 7.67 10.44 -15.25
CA GLU A 79 6.49 9.65 -15.67
C GLU A 79 5.20 10.45 -15.48
N ALA A 80 5.05 11.13 -14.34
CA ALA A 80 3.90 11.98 -14.04
C ALA A 80 3.75 13.12 -15.06
N LEU A 81 4.85 13.78 -15.43
CA LEU A 81 4.83 14.85 -16.44
C LEU A 81 4.39 14.32 -17.81
N CYS A 82 5.00 13.22 -18.27
CA CYS A 82 4.68 12.62 -19.57
C CYS A 82 3.21 12.25 -19.68
N CYS A 83 2.61 11.71 -18.62
CA CYS A 83 1.18 11.37 -18.62
C CYS A 83 0.26 12.59 -18.57
N LEU A 84 0.69 13.71 -18.00
CA LEU A 84 -0.17 14.88 -17.75
C LEU A 84 -0.05 15.98 -18.81
N ILE A 85 1.03 16.00 -19.61
CA ILE A 85 1.23 16.96 -20.70
C ILE A 85 0.26 16.74 -21.87
N ASP A 86 0.02 15.48 -22.22
CA ASP A 86 -0.83 15.12 -23.35
C ASP A 86 -2.25 14.84 -22.89
N GLU A 87 -3.24 15.46 -23.54
CA GLU A 87 -4.65 15.30 -23.16
C GLU A 87 -5.15 13.87 -23.33
N GLY A 88 -4.69 13.16 -24.36
CA GLY A 88 -5.06 11.75 -24.59
C GLY A 88 -4.54 10.86 -23.47
N SER A 89 -3.27 11.04 -23.12
CA SER A 89 -2.59 10.33 -22.04
C SER A 89 -3.18 10.66 -20.67
N ARG A 90 -3.60 11.92 -20.45
CA ARG A 90 -4.28 12.36 -19.22
C ARG A 90 -5.64 11.70 -19.07
N ARG A 91 -6.46 11.65 -20.13
CA ARG A 91 -7.75 10.94 -20.12
C ARG A 91 -7.56 9.44 -19.86
N CYS A 92 -6.56 8.82 -20.48
CA CYS A 92 -6.21 7.42 -20.24
C CYS A 92 -5.75 7.18 -18.80
N TYR A 93 -4.97 8.10 -18.23
CA TYR A 93 -4.54 8.04 -16.83
C TYR A 93 -5.72 8.18 -15.87
N ASP A 94 -6.59 9.17 -16.07
CA ASP A 94 -7.77 9.38 -15.24
C ASP A 94 -8.70 8.16 -15.26
N LYS A 95 -8.98 7.61 -16.45
CA LYS A 95 -9.75 6.36 -16.62
C LYS A 95 -9.07 5.17 -15.92
N ARG A 96 -7.75 5.05 -16.01
CA ARG A 96 -6.99 3.99 -15.33
C ARG A 96 -6.99 4.16 -13.81
N CYS A 97 -6.91 5.39 -13.31
CA CYS A 97 -7.00 5.70 -11.89
C CYS A 97 -8.38 5.34 -11.33
N GLU A 98 -9.45 5.65 -12.06
CA GLU A 98 -10.81 5.22 -11.70
C GLU A 98 -10.93 3.69 -11.66
N ILE A 99 -10.40 2.99 -12.68
CA ILE A 99 -10.42 1.52 -12.72
C ILE A 99 -9.61 0.92 -11.57
N ARG A 100 -8.41 1.45 -11.27
CA ARG A 100 -7.58 0.96 -10.15
C ARG A 100 -8.24 1.20 -8.79
N GLU A 101 -8.91 2.32 -8.60
CA GLU A 101 -9.66 2.57 -7.35
C GLU A 101 -10.88 1.64 -7.23
N CYS A 102 -11.56 1.35 -8.34
CA CYS A 102 -12.61 0.34 -8.39
C CYS A 102 -12.08 -1.07 -8.08
N GLU A 103 -10.93 -1.47 -8.65
CA GLU A 103 -10.31 -2.77 -8.40
C GLU A 103 -9.89 -2.97 -6.94
N LYS A 104 -9.41 -1.91 -6.27
CA LYS A 104 -9.15 -1.96 -4.83
C LYS A 104 -10.44 -2.13 -4.03
N ARG A 105 -11.51 -1.45 -4.44
CA ARG A 105 -12.84 -1.57 -3.81
C ARG A 105 -13.43 -2.97 -3.99
N THR A 106 -13.32 -3.57 -5.17
CA THR A 106 -13.81 -4.92 -5.46
C THR A 106 -12.97 -6.00 -4.80
N ARG A 107 -11.64 -5.86 -4.74
CA ARG A 107 -10.77 -6.78 -3.96
C ARG A 107 -11.08 -6.77 -2.47
N MET A 108 -11.38 -5.60 -1.91
CA MET A 108 -11.84 -5.51 -0.51
C MET A 108 -13.16 -6.26 -0.32
N HIS A 109 -14.08 -6.14 -1.29
CA HIS A 109 -15.39 -6.80 -1.24
C HIS A 109 -15.31 -8.33 -1.38
N GLU A 110 -14.48 -8.86 -2.29
CA GLU A 110 -14.22 -10.30 -2.42
C GLU A 110 -13.59 -10.90 -1.14
N SER A 111 -12.66 -10.18 -0.51
CA SER A 111 -12.05 -10.60 0.76
C SER A 111 -13.05 -10.63 1.92
N CYS A 112 -13.99 -9.68 1.96
CA CYS A 112 -15.07 -9.68 2.95
C CYS A 112 -16.13 -10.76 2.68
N ILE A 113 -16.54 -10.97 1.42
CA ILE A 113 -17.53 -11.99 1.05
C ILE A 113 -17.00 -13.38 1.39
N THR A 114 -15.75 -13.69 1.01
CA THR A 114 -15.14 -15.00 1.30
C THR A 114 -15.02 -15.28 2.80
N LEU A 115 -14.64 -14.30 3.63
CA LEU A 115 -14.63 -14.49 5.08
C LEU A 115 -16.02 -14.73 5.67
N VAL A 116 -17.04 -13.98 5.22
CA VAL A 116 -18.42 -14.14 5.67
C VAL A 116 -19.00 -15.49 5.24
N THR A 117 -18.77 -15.92 3.99
CA THR A 117 -19.24 -17.23 3.51
C THR A 117 -18.51 -18.38 4.22
N ILE A 118 -17.19 -18.28 4.45
CA ILE A 118 -16.45 -19.29 5.22
C ILE A 118 -16.99 -19.41 6.65
N LEU A 119 -17.26 -18.31 7.35
CA LEU A 119 -17.81 -18.36 8.71
C LEU A 119 -19.20 -19.00 8.76
N VAL A 120 -20.06 -18.69 7.80
CA VAL A 120 -21.41 -19.28 7.69
C VAL A 120 -21.32 -20.79 7.36
N ILE A 121 -20.45 -21.17 6.44
CA ILE A 121 -20.24 -22.57 6.04
C ILE A 121 -19.61 -23.36 7.18
N MET A 122 -18.58 -22.83 7.84
CA MET A 122 -17.92 -23.48 8.97
C MET A 122 -18.88 -23.64 10.16
N GLY A 123 -19.73 -22.64 10.44
CA GLY A 123 -20.76 -22.75 11.47
C GLY A 123 -21.84 -23.78 11.15
N GLY A 124 -22.32 -23.81 9.90
CA GLY A 124 -23.34 -24.77 9.46
C GLY A 124 -22.84 -26.21 9.38
N ILE A 125 -21.64 -26.42 8.83
CA ILE A 125 -21.01 -27.74 8.75
C ILE A 125 -20.66 -28.23 10.17
N TRP A 126 -20.14 -27.38 11.05
CA TRP A 126 -19.85 -27.73 12.44
C TRP A 126 -21.10 -28.22 13.17
N TYR A 127 -22.23 -27.51 13.03
CA TYR A 127 -23.50 -27.88 13.67
C TYR A 127 -24.08 -29.21 13.18
N ILE A 128 -23.77 -29.62 11.94
CA ILE A 128 -24.21 -30.89 11.36
C ILE A 128 -23.25 -32.05 11.72
N ILE A 129 -21.93 -31.79 11.78
CA ILE A 129 -20.92 -32.82 12.04
C ILE A 129 -20.78 -33.15 13.54
N GLU A 130 -20.92 -32.16 14.42
CA GLU A 130 -20.82 -32.33 15.88
C GLU A 130 -21.75 -33.41 16.47
N PRO A 131 -23.04 -33.52 16.09
CA PRO A 131 -23.88 -34.62 16.55
C PRO A 131 -23.51 -35.99 15.96
N ILE A 132 -22.92 -36.06 14.76
CA ILE A 132 -22.51 -37.32 14.11
C ILE A 132 -21.25 -37.90 14.79
N LEU A 133 -20.27 -37.04 15.11
CA LEU A 133 -19.04 -37.45 15.83
C LEU A 133 -19.29 -37.84 17.30
N ARG A 134 -20.47 -37.52 17.84
CA ARG A 134 -20.87 -37.90 19.21
C ARG A 134 -21.41 -39.33 19.31
N ILE A 135 -21.82 -39.94 18.21
CA ILE A 135 -22.42 -41.28 18.18
C ILE A 135 -21.35 -42.38 18.25
N GLU A 136 -20.12 -42.12 17.81
CA GLU A 136 -19.04 -43.12 17.75
C GLU A 136 -18.31 -43.35 19.10
N ARG A 137 -18.66 -42.63 20.17
CA ARG A 137 -18.13 -42.87 21.52
C ARG A 137 -19.00 -43.77 22.41
N VAL A 138 -20.17 -44.22 21.96
CA VAL A 138 -21.04 -45.19 22.66
C VAL A 138 -21.09 -46.51 21.88
N SER A 139 -19.94 -47.14 21.66
CA SER A 139 -19.86 -48.47 21.04
C SER A 139 -18.73 -49.36 21.58
N SER A 140 -17.82 -48.83 22.41
CA SER A 140 -16.66 -49.61 22.92
C SER A 140 -16.74 -50.04 24.38
N THR A 141 -17.89 -49.90 25.06
CA THR A 141 -18.07 -50.44 26.42
C THR A 141 -19.43 -51.11 26.59
N ASP A 142 -19.73 -52.16 25.82
CA ASP A 142 -20.73 -53.16 26.20
C ASP A 142 -20.42 -54.51 25.53
N PHE A 143 -19.29 -55.11 25.88
CA PHE A 143 -19.02 -56.54 25.64
C PHE A 143 -18.23 -57.13 26.82
N LYS A 144 -18.80 -57.06 28.02
CA LYS A 144 -18.42 -57.97 29.11
C LYS A 144 -19.67 -58.36 29.88
N CYS A 145 -19.84 -59.68 30.01
CA CYS A 145 -20.82 -60.39 30.82
C CYS A 145 -22.17 -60.71 30.15
N CYS A 146 -22.19 -61.75 29.31
CA CYS A 146 -23.22 -62.77 29.45
C CYS A 146 -22.56 -64.12 29.71
N ARG A 147 -23.06 -64.71 30.78
CA ARG A 147 -22.82 -66.03 31.35
C ARG A 147 -23.39 -67.13 30.45
#